data_AF-A0A496WQG2-F1
#
_entry.id   AF-A0A496WQG2-F1
#
_cell.length_a   1.000
_cell.length_b   1.000
_cell.length_c   1.000
_cell.angle_alpha   90.00
_cell.angle_beta   90.00
_cell.angle_gamma   90.00
#
_symmetry.space_group_name_H-M   'P 1'
#
loop_
_entity.id
_entity.type
_entity.pdbx_description
1 polymer ?
#
loop_
_entity_poly.entity_id
_entity_poly.type
_entity_poly.pdbx_seq_one_letter_code
_entity_poly.pdbx_strand_id
1 'polypeptide(L)'
;MKILKCSTFRVMFIVFLLMPSTTTFAAVQNTEIIISLDGPVGQVTGGGTVVGWAIAPTGIAEMLLYIDGEEYSTIPMGSLRKDVGAKFPTYPNSDLSGFSLYIPFFILDKGSHVLSIFAIDGAGKYNVLTTTIDTTVFEGIWSPASEVDLSNITETRTKETLVLRNFKVQGVNHKVTLNWDYVLQGLAIKQIQRQ
;
A
#
# COMPACT_ATOMS: atom_id res chain seq x y z
N MET A 1 50.61 66.30 -12.35
CA MET A 1 51.68 65.79 -13.24
C MET A 1 52.64 64.91 -12.45
N LYS A 2 52.41 63.59 -12.45
CA LYS A 2 53.39 62.49 -12.49
C LYS A 2 52.64 61.19 -12.23
N ILE A 3 52.44 60.44 -13.31
CA ILE A 3 52.01 59.04 -13.37
C ILE A 3 53.24 58.20 -13.04
N LEU A 4 53.13 57.10 -12.28
CA LEU A 4 53.80 55.82 -12.57
C LEU A 4 53.38 54.67 -11.61
N LYS A 5 52.60 53.75 -12.20
CA LYS A 5 52.55 52.28 -12.11
C LYS A 5 52.87 51.56 -10.79
N CYS A 6 51.95 50.69 -10.35
CA CYS A 6 52.35 49.37 -9.84
C CYS A 6 51.25 48.31 -10.01
N SER A 7 51.58 47.31 -10.84
CA SER A 7 51.24 45.88 -10.82
C SER A 7 49.79 45.40 -10.63
N THR A 8 49.25 44.86 -11.73
CA THR A 8 48.05 44.01 -11.79
C THR A 8 48.37 42.63 -11.21
N PHE A 9 47.76 42.25 -10.08
CA PHE A 9 47.81 40.87 -9.57
C PHE A 9 46.47 40.18 -9.84
N ARG A 10 46.42 39.37 -10.91
CA ARG A 10 45.30 38.47 -11.20
C ARG A 10 45.46 37.22 -10.33
N VAL A 11 44.68 37.10 -9.26
CA VAL A 11 44.51 35.81 -8.56
C VAL A 11 43.38 35.07 -9.26
N MET A 12 43.76 34.08 -10.07
CA MET A 12 42.86 33.11 -10.66
C MET A 12 42.50 32.09 -9.57
N PHE A 13 41.35 32.28 -8.90
CA PHE A 13 40.76 31.25 -8.05
C PHE A 13 40.18 30.16 -8.96
N ILE A 14 40.95 29.10 -9.19
CA ILE A 14 40.41 27.83 -9.66
C ILE A 14 39.68 27.22 -8.47
N VAL A 15 38.37 27.46 -8.37
CA VAL A 15 37.50 26.66 -7.50
C VAL A 15 37.35 25.31 -8.19
N PHE A 16 38.14 24.33 -7.74
CA PHE A 16 37.98 22.95 -8.14
C PHE A 16 36.72 22.41 -7.45
N LEU A 17 35.57 22.48 -8.13
CA LEU A 17 34.33 21.83 -7.71
C LEU A 17 34.55 20.31 -7.77
N LEU A 18 35.00 19.72 -6.67
CA LEU A 18 34.85 18.29 -6.43
C LEU A 18 33.35 18.03 -6.25
N MET A 19 32.66 17.72 -7.34
CA MET A 19 31.34 17.09 -7.24
C MET A 19 31.56 15.65 -6.77
N PRO A 20 30.97 15.22 -5.64
CA PRO A 20 30.97 13.81 -5.31
C PRO A 20 30.11 13.10 -6.35
N SER A 21 30.72 12.21 -7.13
CA SER A 21 30.00 11.29 -8.00
C SER A 21 29.12 10.43 -7.10
N THR A 22 27.81 10.69 -7.07
CA THR A 22 26.87 9.76 -6.45
C THR A 22 26.81 8.55 -7.36
N THR A 23 27.52 7.49 -6.99
CA THR A 23 27.35 6.18 -7.63
C THR A 23 25.96 5.70 -7.27
N THR A 24 24.99 5.95 -8.13
CA THR A 24 23.67 5.34 -8.04
C THR A 24 23.83 3.87 -8.38
N PHE A 25 23.84 3.01 -7.37
CA PHE A 25 23.60 1.58 -7.59
C PHE A 25 22.15 1.44 -8.05
N ALA A 26 21.94 1.00 -9.29
CA ALA A 26 20.61 0.61 -9.73
C ALA A 26 20.20 -0.63 -8.93
N ALA A 27 19.03 -0.58 -8.28
CA ALA A 27 18.46 -1.76 -7.66
C ALA A 27 18.29 -2.85 -8.74
N VAL A 28 18.76 -4.08 -8.46
CA VAL A 28 18.70 -5.19 -9.42
C VAL A 28 17.51 -6.06 -9.09
N GLN A 29 16.65 -6.31 -10.07
CA GLN A 29 15.52 -7.23 -9.91
C GLN A 29 15.99 -8.70 -9.91
N ASN A 30 15.44 -9.52 -9.01
CA ASN A 30 15.74 -10.95 -8.87
C ASN A 30 14.44 -11.77 -8.93
N THR A 31 14.21 -12.47 -10.03
CA THR A 31 13.00 -13.28 -10.24
C THR A 31 12.94 -14.56 -9.39
N GLU A 32 14.04 -14.93 -8.72
CA GLU A 32 14.04 -16.05 -7.76
C GLU A 32 13.44 -15.65 -6.40
N ILE A 33 13.20 -14.36 -6.17
CA ILE A 33 12.39 -13.90 -5.04
C ILE A 33 10.92 -14.12 -5.39
N ILE A 34 10.25 -14.98 -4.61
CA ILE A 34 8.86 -15.33 -4.82
C ILE A 34 8.02 -14.62 -3.77
N ILE A 35 6.98 -13.93 -4.23
CA ILE A 35 5.99 -13.26 -3.39
C ILE A 35 4.63 -13.83 -3.77
N SER A 36 3.83 -14.15 -2.77
CA SER A 36 2.44 -14.52 -2.93
C SER A 36 1.58 -13.67 -2.01
N LEU A 37 0.48 -13.18 -2.55
CA LEU A 37 -0.50 -12.38 -1.82
C LEU A 37 -1.76 -13.22 -1.60
N ASP A 38 -2.17 -13.33 -0.35
CA ASP A 38 -3.43 -13.99 0.04
C ASP A 38 -4.58 -12.96 0.14
N GLY A 39 -4.26 -11.68 0.38
CA GLY A 39 -5.20 -10.56 0.34
C GLY A 39 -4.53 -9.22 0.71
N PRO A 40 -5.22 -8.08 0.56
CA PRO A 40 -6.57 -7.93 0.00
C PRO A 40 -6.57 -8.02 -1.54
N VAL A 41 -7.72 -8.37 -2.11
CA VAL A 41 -7.95 -8.33 -3.57
C VAL A 41 -9.35 -7.79 -3.86
N GLY A 42 -9.49 -7.06 -4.97
CA GLY A 42 -10.77 -6.53 -5.42
C GLY A 42 -11.31 -5.44 -4.50
N GLN A 43 -12.62 -5.47 -4.25
CA GLN A 43 -13.29 -4.40 -3.54
C GLN A 43 -13.09 -4.46 -2.02
N VAL A 44 -12.70 -3.33 -1.44
CA VAL A 44 -12.43 -3.19 0.00
C VAL A 44 -13.14 -1.97 0.60
N THR A 45 -13.43 -2.04 1.91
CA THR A 45 -14.03 -0.94 2.68
C THR A 45 -13.51 -0.97 4.12
N GLY A 46 -13.51 0.18 4.79
CA GLY A 46 -13.04 0.30 6.18
C GLY A 46 -11.54 0.11 6.31
N GLY A 47 -11.09 -1.14 6.46
CA GLY A 47 -9.68 -1.52 6.50
C GLY A 47 -9.48 -3.00 6.20
N GLY A 48 -8.26 -3.39 5.93
CA GLY A 48 -7.92 -4.77 5.57
C GLY A 48 -6.44 -5.06 5.76
N THR A 49 -6.08 -6.32 5.59
CA THR A 49 -4.71 -6.79 5.87
C THR A 49 -4.05 -7.22 4.58
N VAL A 50 -2.91 -6.60 4.25
CA VAL A 50 -1.95 -7.11 3.26
C VAL A 50 -1.26 -8.31 3.88
N VAL A 51 -1.61 -9.51 3.42
CA VAL A 51 -1.17 -10.78 4.00
C VAL A 51 -0.75 -11.73 2.89
N GLY A 52 0.28 -12.51 3.17
CA GLY A 52 0.84 -13.44 2.20
C GLY A 52 2.12 -14.07 2.70
N TRP A 53 2.97 -14.48 1.77
CA TRP A 53 4.29 -15.02 2.07
C TRP A 53 5.32 -14.61 1.02
N ALA A 54 6.58 -14.51 1.45
CA ALA A 54 7.70 -14.21 0.57
C ALA A 54 8.94 -15.04 0.94
N ILE A 55 9.68 -15.47 -0.07
CA ILE A 55 10.94 -16.22 0.08
C ILE A 55 11.96 -15.75 -0.96
N ALA A 56 13.24 -15.84 -0.62
CA ALA A 56 14.35 -15.53 -1.52
C ALA A 56 15.52 -16.48 -1.29
N PRO A 57 16.39 -16.74 -2.30
CA PRO A 57 17.54 -17.64 -2.16
C PRO A 57 18.48 -17.27 -1.02
N THR A 58 18.66 -15.96 -0.77
CA THR A 58 19.49 -15.43 0.33
C THR A 58 18.66 -14.99 1.54
N GLY A 59 17.40 -15.42 1.63
CA GLY A 59 16.44 -14.96 2.63
C GLY A 59 15.92 -13.55 2.33
N ILE A 60 14.75 -13.24 2.89
CA ILE A 60 14.15 -11.90 2.81
C ILE A 60 14.77 -11.03 3.91
N ALA A 61 15.34 -9.90 3.51
CA ALA A 61 15.87 -8.90 4.42
C ALA A 61 14.78 -7.88 4.81
N GLU A 62 13.97 -7.47 3.84
CA GLU A 62 12.96 -6.43 4.04
C GLU A 62 11.78 -6.60 3.09
N MET A 63 10.60 -6.17 3.55
CA MET A 63 9.39 -6.09 2.76
C MET A 63 8.85 -4.66 2.84
N LEU A 64 8.51 -4.05 1.70
CA LEU A 64 7.95 -2.69 1.64
C LEU A 64 6.60 -2.73 0.93
N LEU A 65 5.66 -1.94 1.43
CA LEU A 65 4.41 -1.65 0.75
C LEU A 65 4.46 -0.24 0.18
N TYR A 66 4.13 -0.14 -1.10
CA TYR A 66 3.84 1.12 -1.79
C TYR A 66 2.36 1.14 -2.17
N ILE A 67 1.74 2.31 -2.04
CA ILE A 67 0.37 2.58 -2.48
C ILE A 67 0.42 3.71 -3.50
N ASP A 68 -0.08 3.46 -4.71
CA ASP A 68 -0.09 4.42 -5.83
C ASP A 68 1.29 5.03 -6.15
N GLY A 69 2.35 4.25 -5.93
CA GLY A 69 3.73 4.65 -6.21
C GLY A 69 4.43 5.37 -5.06
N GLU A 70 3.74 5.65 -3.95
CA GLU A 70 4.34 6.21 -2.75
C GLU A 70 4.61 5.14 -1.70
N GLU A 71 5.76 5.19 -1.04
CA GLU A 71 6.08 4.27 0.04
C GLU A 71 5.12 4.51 1.22
N TYR A 72 4.44 3.45 1.65
CA TYR A 72 3.51 3.50 2.76
C TYR A 72 4.16 3.04 4.07
N SER A 73 4.77 1.84 4.07
CA SER A 73 5.35 1.23 5.28
C SER A 73 6.17 -0.02 4.96
N THR A 74 7.07 -0.38 5.87
CA THR A 74 7.62 -1.73 5.96
C THR A 74 6.53 -2.74 6.36
N ILE A 75 6.59 -3.97 5.84
CA ILE A 75 5.65 -5.06 6.16
C ILE A 75 6.34 -6.05 7.11
N PRO A 76 5.79 -6.29 8.32
CA PRO A 76 6.31 -7.29 9.23
C PRO A 76 6.28 -8.72 8.65
N MET A 77 7.37 -9.45 8.86
CA MET A 77 7.57 -10.86 8.47
C MET A 77 7.66 -11.77 9.70
N GLY A 78 7.62 -13.09 9.48
CA GLY A 78 7.90 -14.09 10.51
C GLY A 78 6.72 -14.97 10.90
N SER A 79 5.56 -14.82 10.24
CA SER A 79 4.40 -15.67 10.50
C SER A 79 4.61 -17.08 9.95
N LEU A 80 4.14 -18.09 10.69
CA LEU A 80 4.33 -19.49 10.31
C LEU A 80 3.55 -19.87 9.04
N ARG A 81 4.26 -20.49 8.09
CA ARG A 81 3.78 -21.03 6.81
C ARG A 81 4.41 -22.39 6.56
N LYS A 82 3.97 -23.40 7.31
CA LYS A 82 4.47 -24.77 7.20
C LYS A 82 4.27 -25.37 5.81
N ASP A 83 3.20 -24.97 5.13
CA ASP A 83 2.92 -25.29 3.73
C ASP A 83 4.01 -24.78 2.78
N VAL A 84 4.45 -23.53 2.98
CA VAL A 84 5.54 -22.92 2.20
C VAL A 84 6.87 -23.56 2.56
N GLY A 85 7.15 -23.78 3.85
CA GLY A 85 8.36 -24.46 4.33
C GLY A 85 8.53 -25.85 3.74
N ALA A 86 7.45 -26.64 3.68
CA ALA A 86 7.47 -27.97 3.09
C ALA A 86 7.68 -27.95 1.57
N LYS A 87 7.12 -26.94 0.87
CA LYS A 87 7.23 -26.79 -0.59
C LYS A 87 8.58 -26.24 -1.04
N PHE A 88 9.19 -25.36 -0.24
CA PHE A 88 10.44 -24.67 -0.55
C PHE A 88 11.50 -24.87 0.55
N PRO A 89 11.91 -26.11 0.86
CA PRO A 89 12.75 -26.41 2.03
C PRO A 89 14.19 -25.87 1.91
N THR A 90 14.65 -25.54 0.69
CA THR A 90 16.00 -24.99 0.46
C THR A 90 16.08 -23.49 0.65
N TYR A 91 14.93 -22.79 0.71
CA TYR A 91 14.89 -21.36 0.92
C TYR A 91 15.02 -21.05 2.42
N PRO A 92 15.92 -20.14 2.83
CA PRO A 92 16.06 -19.77 4.23
C PRO A 92 14.74 -19.30 4.85
N ASN A 93 14.41 -19.80 6.04
CA ASN A 93 13.23 -19.43 6.82
C ASN A 93 11.90 -19.54 6.05
N SER A 94 11.79 -20.46 5.09
CA SER A 94 10.57 -20.62 4.28
C SER A 94 9.34 -21.00 5.11
N ASP A 95 9.51 -21.58 6.29
CA ASP A 95 8.45 -21.86 7.26
C ASP A 95 8.03 -20.63 8.09
N LEU A 96 8.82 -19.55 8.10
CA LEU A 96 8.52 -18.25 8.72
C LEU A 96 8.31 -17.15 7.67
N SER A 97 8.00 -17.54 6.44
CA SER A 97 7.87 -16.67 5.27
C SER A 97 6.63 -15.76 5.28
N GLY A 98 5.72 -15.92 6.23
CA GLY A 98 4.47 -15.18 6.26
C GLY A 98 4.67 -13.71 6.64
N PHE A 99 4.02 -12.81 5.90
CA PHE A 99 3.91 -11.39 6.21
C PHE A 99 2.47 -10.96 6.48
N SER A 100 2.30 -9.89 7.24
CA SER A 100 1.00 -9.30 7.52
C SER A 100 1.11 -7.84 7.93
N LEU A 101 0.32 -6.96 7.30
CA LEU A 101 0.19 -5.55 7.64
C LEU A 101 -1.26 -5.09 7.51
N TYR A 102 -1.83 -4.52 8.57
CA TYR A 102 -3.15 -3.90 8.53
C TYR A 102 -3.08 -2.48 7.95
N ILE A 103 -4.04 -2.14 7.09
CA ILE A 103 -4.20 -0.85 6.45
C ILE A 103 -5.63 -0.34 6.69
N PRO A 104 -5.79 0.85 7.30
CA PRO A 104 -7.08 1.54 7.30
C PRO A 104 -7.34 2.14 5.92
N PHE A 105 -8.25 1.57 5.13
CA PHE A 105 -8.55 2.05 3.77
C PHE A 105 -9.32 3.38 3.73
N PHE A 106 -9.83 3.88 4.86
CA PHE A 106 -10.41 5.22 4.94
C PHE A 106 -9.39 6.35 4.73
N ILE A 107 -8.09 6.05 4.70
CA ILE A 107 -7.04 7.01 4.33
C ILE A 107 -6.91 7.16 2.80
N LEU A 108 -7.56 6.28 2.05
CA LEU A 108 -7.56 6.28 0.59
C LEU A 108 -8.87 6.88 0.10
N ASP A 109 -8.80 7.64 -0.99
CA ASP A 109 -9.99 8.11 -1.68
C ASP A 109 -10.82 6.94 -2.21
N LYS A 110 -12.07 7.18 -2.59
CA LYS A 110 -12.88 6.18 -3.28
C LYS A 110 -12.34 5.98 -4.69
N GLY A 111 -11.94 4.76 -5.04
CA GLY A 111 -11.48 4.46 -6.39
C GLY A 111 -10.56 3.25 -6.45
N SER A 112 -9.84 3.17 -7.56
CA SER A 112 -8.88 2.09 -7.80
C SER A 112 -7.50 2.52 -7.30
N HIS A 113 -6.84 1.66 -6.53
CA HIS A 113 -5.51 1.89 -5.98
C HIS A 113 -4.58 0.72 -6.29
N VAL A 114 -3.31 1.02 -6.59
CA VAL A 114 -2.28 0.02 -6.87
C VAL A 114 -1.45 -0.22 -5.63
N LEU A 115 -1.46 -1.45 -5.13
CA LEU A 115 -0.56 -1.91 -4.09
C LEU A 115 0.65 -2.58 -4.72
N SER A 116 1.85 -2.10 -4.42
CA SER A 116 3.11 -2.72 -4.85
C SER A 116 3.86 -3.25 -3.63
N ILE A 117 4.02 -4.56 -3.56
CA ILE A 117 4.71 -5.26 -2.48
C ILE A 117 6.12 -5.58 -2.96
N PHE A 118 7.11 -4.90 -2.41
CA PHE A 118 8.52 -5.16 -2.66
C PHE A 118 9.06 -6.14 -1.63
N ALA A 119 9.82 -7.11 -2.12
CA ALA A 119 10.60 -8.03 -1.31
C ALA A 119 12.07 -7.83 -1.66
N ILE A 120 12.89 -7.48 -0.67
CA ILE A 120 14.33 -7.27 -0.82
C ILE A 120 15.06 -8.43 -0.16
N ASP A 121 15.95 -9.09 -0.90
CA ASP A 121 16.73 -10.21 -0.41
C ASP A 121 18.00 -9.77 0.34
N GLY A 122 18.63 -10.71 1.05
CA GLY A 122 19.89 -10.45 1.77
C GLY A 122 21.07 -9.97 0.91
N ALA A 123 20.98 -10.04 -0.42
CA ALA A 123 21.98 -9.49 -1.34
C ALA A 123 21.61 -8.08 -1.86
N GLY A 124 20.52 -7.50 -1.38
CA GLY A 124 20.02 -6.18 -1.80
C GLY A 124 19.33 -6.18 -3.16
N LYS A 125 18.99 -7.35 -3.72
CA LYS A 125 18.17 -7.45 -4.92
C LYS A 125 16.70 -7.49 -4.53
N TYR A 126 15.81 -7.13 -5.44
CA TYR A 126 14.39 -7.07 -5.13
C TYR A 126 13.51 -7.80 -6.15
N ASN A 127 12.30 -8.15 -5.75
CA ASN A 127 11.22 -8.40 -6.67
C ASN A 127 9.97 -7.66 -6.18
N VAL A 128 9.00 -7.47 -7.08
CA VAL A 128 7.78 -6.74 -6.77
C VAL A 128 6.57 -7.52 -7.26
N LEU A 129 5.54 -7.58 -6.42
CA LEU A 129 4.21 -8.06 -6.78
C LEU A 129 3.24 -6.88 -6.70
N THR A 130 2.51 -6.63 -7.79
CA THR A 130 1.50 -5.58 -7.86
C THR A 130 0.10 -6.18 -7.84
N THR A 131 -0.81 -5.58 -7.08
CA THR A 131 -2.25 -5.87 -7.13
C THR A 131 -3.04 -4.57 -7.15
N THR A 132 -4.31 -4.65 -7.54
CA THR A 132 -5.25 -3.53 -7.52
C THR A 132 -6.35 -3.82 -6.52
N ILE A 133 -6.68 -2.82 -5.72
CA ILE A 133 -7.86 -2.80 -4.86
C ILE A 133 -8.80 -1.67 -5.28
N ASP A 134 -10.10 -1.87 -5.06
CA ASP A 134 -11.10 -0.83 -5.29
C ASP A 134 -11.73 -0.44 -3.96
N THR A 135 -11.46 0.77 -3.50
CA THR A 135 -11.95 1.29 -2.23
C THR A 135 -13.37 1.84 -2.40
N THR A 136 -14.25 1.48 -1.47
CA THR A 136 -15.53 2.16 -1.27
C THR A 136 -15.62 2.64 0.17
N VAL A 137 -15.49 3.95 0.36
CA VAL A 137 -15.42 4.60 1.68
C VAL A 137 -16.45 5.74 1.77
N PHE A 138 -16.76 6.16 3.00
CA PHE A 138 -17.42 7.44 3.22
C PHE A 138 -16.40 8.56 3.02
N GLU A 139 -16.82 9.65 2.38
CA GLU A 139 -15.98 10.85 2.28
C GLU A 139 -15.78 11.43 3.68
N GLY A 140 -14.53 11.78 4.04
CA GLY A 140 -14.19 12.42 5.30
C GLY A 140 -13.45 11.52 6.30
N ILE A 141 -12.51 12.13 7.02
CA ILE A 141 -11.72 11.47 8.07
C ILE A 141 -12.53 11.56 9.36
N TRP A 142 -13.10 10.44 9.79
CA TRP A 142 -13.90 10.27 11.01
C TRP A 142 -15.23 11.05 11.06
N SER A 143 -16.35 10.33 11.12
CA SER A 143 -17.65 10.90 11.49
C SER A 143 -18.08 10.35 12.85
N PRO A 144 -18.06 11.16 13.94
CA PRO A 144 -18.61 10.72 15.22
C PRO A 144 -20.07 10.32 15.09
N ALA A 145 -20.56 9.48 16.00
CA ALA A 145 -21.95 9.00 15.98
C ALA A 145 -23.00 10.13 15.97
N SER A 146 -22.67 11.31 16.51
CA SER A 146 -23.53 12.51 16.48
C SER A 146 -23.77 13.07 15.08
N GLU A 147 -22.92 12.75 14.10
CA GLU A 147 -23.05 13.19 12.71
C GLU A 147 -23.81 12.18 11.85
N VAL A 148 -24.21 11.04 12.43
CA VAL A 148 -24.93 9.98 11.75
C VAL A 148 -26.42 10.05 12.12
N ASP A 149 -27.28 10.19 11.11
CA ASP A 149 -28.73 10.13 11.25
C ASP A 149 -29.31 8.99 10.39
N LEU A 150 -29.92 8.04 11.09
CA LEU A 150 -30.51 6.82 10.53
C LEU A 150 -32.05 6.83 10.57
N SER A 151 -32.66 7.93 11.01
CA SER A 151 -34.12 7.99 11.28
C SER A 151 -34.99 7.91 10.02
N ASN A 152 -34.45 8.24 8.85
CA ASN A 152 -35.21 8.39 7.60
C ASN A 152 -34.80 7.39 6.51
N ILE A 153 -34.26 6.22 6.88
CA ILE A 153 -33.76 5.23 5.92
C ILE A 153 -34.91 4.64 5.11
N THR A 154 -34.71 4.56 3.79
CA THR A 154 -35.54 3.74 2.91
C THR A 154 -34.73 2.56 2.38
N GLU A 155 -35.40 1.44 2.13
CA GLU A 155 -34.72 0.19 1.81
C GLU A 155 -35.31 -0.51 0.59
N THR A 156 -34.46 -1.25 -0.13
CA THR A 156 -34.85 -2.18 -1.18
C THR A 156 -34.10 -3.49 -0.96
N ARG A 157 -34.80 -4.62 -1.03
CA ARG A 157 -34.25 -5.93 -0.71
C ARG A 157 -34.52 -6.94 -1.82
N THR A 158 -33.53 -7.76 -2.13
CA THR A 158 -33.64 -8.97 -2.94
C THR A 158 -33.08 -10.15 -2.14
N LYS A 159 -32.99 -11.34 -2.75
CA LYS A 159 -32.38 -12.52 -2.11
C LYS A 159 -30.90 -12.29 -1.76
N GLU A 160 -30.20 -11.47 -2.53
CA GLU A 160 -28.74 -11.32 -2.46
C GLU A 160 -28.29 -9.90 -2.14
N THR A 161 -29.20 -8.92 -2.20
CA THR A 161 -28.86 -7.50 -2.11
C THR A 161 -29.76 -6.76 -1.12
N LEU A 162 -29.16 -5.94 -0.28
CA LEU A 162 -29.82 -4.93 0.54
C LEU A 162 -29.31 -3.55 0.12
N VAL A 163 -30.22 -2.66 -0.26
CA VAL A 163 -29.90 -1.27 -0.55
C VAL A 163 -30.55 -0.39 0.50
N LEU A 164 -29.75 0.42 1.18
CA LEU A 164 -30.17 1.42 2.15
C LEU A 164 -29.96 2.81 1.53
N ARG A 165 -30.93 3.71 1.67
CA ARG A 165 -30.92 5.08 1.13
C ARG A 165 -31.33 6.08 2.18
N ASN A 166 -31.03 7.35 1.95
CA ASN A 166 -31.34 8.46 2.86
C ASN A 166 -30.72 8.30 4.26
N PHE A 167 -29.64 7.53 4.36
CA PHE A 167 -28.84 7.50 5.56
C PHE A 167 -27.93 8.74 5.52
N LYS A 168 -27.84 9.49 6.61
CA LYS A 168 -27.15 10.78 6.62
C LYS A 168 -25.88 10.70 7.45
N VAL A 169 -24.77 11.17 6.89
CA VAL A 169 -23.47 11.33 7.55
C VAL A 169 -23.00 12.74 7.27
N GLN A 170 -22.63 13.48 8.31
CA GLN A 170 -22.13 14.85 8.16
C GLN A 170 -23.11 15.76 7.41
N GLY A 171 -24.41 15.57 7.64
CA GLY A 171 -25.44 16.35 6.95
C GLY A 171 -25.76 15.88 5.52
N VAL A 172 -24.99 14.95 4.97
CA VAL A 172 -25.09 14.49 3.58
C VAL A 172 -25.82 13.15 3.50
N ASN A 173 -26.80 13.05 2.59
CA ASN A 173 -27.50 11.80 2.34
C ASN A 173 -26.63 10.87 1.51
N HIS A 174 -26.77 9.60 1.79
CA HIS A 174 -26.00 8.57 1.14
C HIS A 174 -26.85 7.32 0.92
N LYS A 175 -26.38 6.51 -0.02
CA LYS A 175 -26.86 5.16 -0.34
C LYS A 175 -25.74 4.16 -0.08
N VAL A 176 -26.07 3.07 0.60
CA VAL A 176 -25.21 1.91 0.78
C VAL A 176 -25.85 0.70 0.10
N THR A 177 -25.06 -0.03 -0.68
CA THR A 177 -25.45 -1.32 -1.25
C THR A 177 -24.64 -2.40 -0.56
N LEU A 178 -25.32 -3.40 0.00
CA LEU A 178 -24.74 -4.59 0.58
C LEU A 178 -25.14 -5.81 -0.25
N ASN A 179 -24.18 -6.71 -0.49
CA ASN A 179 -24.45 -7.99 -1.16
C ASN A 179 -23.99 -9.15 -0.28
N TRP A 180 -24.65 -10.30 -0.41
CA TRP A 180 -24.14 -11.56 0.14
C TRP A 180 -22.81 -11.89 -0.53
N ASP A 181 -21.76 -12.05 0.27
CA ASP A 181 -20.43 -12.42 -0.17
C ASP A 181 -20.14 -13.86 0.27
N TYR A 182 -20.01 -14.76 -0.70
CA TYR A 182 -19.77 -16.19 -0.43
C TYR A 182 -18.39 -16.46 0.16
N VAL A 183 -17.40 -15.59 -0.06
CA VAL A 183 -16.05 -15.78 0.50
C VAL A 183 -16.04 -15.36 1.95
N LEU A 184 -16.66 -14.21 2.27
CA LEU A 184 -16.75 -13.71 3.64
C LEU A 184 -17.87 -14.35 4.47
N GLN A 185 -18.77 -15.11 3.83
CA GLN A 185 -19.95 -15.71 4.45
C GLN A 185 -20.80 -14.65 5.20
N GLY A 186 -21.04 -13.51 4.56
CA GLY A 186 -21.77 -12.40 5.18
C GLY A 186 -22.22 -11.32 4.20
N LEU A 187 -22.99 -10.34 4.69
CA LEU A 187 -23.35 -9.15 3.93
C LEU A 187 -22.20 -8.16 3.92
N ALA A 188 -21.58 -7.96 2.76
CA ALA A 188 -20.48 -7.01 2.57
C ALA A 188 -20.97 -5.74 1.89
N ILE A 189 -20.47 -4.59 2.32
CA ILE A 189 -20.71 -3.31 1.63
C ILE A 189 -20.02 -3.39 0.26
N LYS A 190 -20.82 -3.25 -0.80
CA LYS A 190 -20.35 -3.21 -2.19
C LYS A 190 -20.34 -1.81 -2.78
N GLN A 191 -21.07 -0.87 -2.20
CA GLN A 191 -21.05 0.49 -2.70
C GLN A 191 -21.48 1.48 -1.64
N ILE A 192 -20.78 2.61 -1.62
CA ILE A 192 -21.16 3.83 -0.92
C ILE A 192 -21.30 4.94 -1.98
N GLN A 193 -22.46 5.59 -2.01
CA GLN A 193 -22.74 6.70 -2.92
C GLN A 193 -23.34 7.87 -2.14
N ARG A 194 -22.78 9.06 -2.35
CA ARG A 194 -23.42 10.31 -1.97
C ARG A 194 -24.69 10.54 -2.82
N GLN A 195 -25.73 11.12 -2.23
CA GLN A 195 -27.00 11.48 -2.89
C GLN A 195 -27.26 12.98 -2.85
#